data_AF-A0A816HPL0-F1
#
_entry.id   AF-A0A816HPL0-F1
#
_cell.length_a   1.000
_cell.length_b   1.000
_cell.length_c   1.000
_cell.angle_alpha   90.00
_cell.angle_beta   90.00
_cell.angle_gamma   90.00
#
_symmetry.space_group_name_H-M   'P 1'
#
loop_
_entity.id
_entity.type
_entity.pdbx_description
1 polymer ?
#
loop_
_entity_poly.entity_id
_entity_poly.type
_entity_poly.pdbx_seq_one_letter_code
_entity_poly.pdbx_strand_id
1 'polypeptide(L)'
;MSAVYDHNTTLWSDKNEHFFHDYRIQPIAQRGPHCVSTVLAMLTGKTPEEFQGKMNTQDPFSWSQALQLYGMRLSYCPMDVRKLKFYMKELIALDDLFTLSYYTTLNSKQILGDPDDNGWITGSHIVILHR
;
A
#
# COMPACT_ATOMS: atom_id res chain seq x y z
N MET A 1 -15.04 10.40 25.53
CA MET A 1 -14.92 11.46 24.52
C MET A 1 -15.50 10.91 23.22
N SER A 2 -16.67 11.37 22.77
CA SER A 2 -17.20 10.98 21.46
C SER A 2 -16.39 11.68 20.38
N ALA A 3 -15.91 10.96 19.37
CA ALA A 3 -15.28 11.57 18.21
C ALA A 3 -16.26 12.56 17.57
N VAL A 4 -15.85 13.83 17.47
CA VAL A 4 -16.60 14.87 16.76
C VAL A 4 -16.35 14.63 15.28
N TYR A 5 -17.41 14.35 14.52
CA TYR A 5 -17.32 14.20 13.06
C TYR A 5 -16.93 15.55 12.44
N ASP A 6 -15.83 15.59 11.69
CA ASP A 6 -15.43 16.76 10.93
C ASP A 6 -16.25 16.84 9.63
N HIS A 7 -17.19 17.78 9.60
CA HIS A 7 -18.03 18.05 8.43
C HIS A 7 -17.30 18.85 7.33
N ASN A 8 -16.04 19.23 7.54
CA ASN A 8 -15.24 20.00 6.58
C ASN A 8 -14.34 19.14 5.69
N THR A 9 -14.40 17.80 5.79
CA THR A 9 -13.76 16.96 4.78
C THR A 9 -14.53 17.10 3.48
N THR A 10 -14.04 17.98 2.60
CA THR A 10 -14.54 18.12 1.25
C THR A 10 -14.27 16.79 0.54
N LEU A 11 -15.32 16.05 0.20
CA LEU A 11 -15.19 14.99 -0.79
C LEU A 11 -14.64 15.61 -2.07
N TRP A 12 -13.77 14.89 -2.77
CA TRP A 12 -13.24 15.29 -4.06
C TRP A 12 -14.41 15.76 -4.95
N SER A 13 -14.34 17.02 -5.39
CA SER A 13 -15.46 17.67 -6.09
C SER A 13 -15.68 17.11 -7.49
N ASP A 14 -14.65 16.52 -8.08
CA ASP A 14 -14.73 15.86 -9.38
C ASP A 14 -14.52 14.35 -9.21
N LYS A 15 -15.50 13.58 -9.69
CA LYS A 15 -15.48 12.10 -9.62
C LYS A 15 -14.63 11.48 -10.73
N ASN A 16 -14.16 12.27 -11.70
CA ASN A 16 -13.37 11.80 -12.84
C ASN A 16 -11.90 12.23 -12.75
N GLU A 17 -11.46 12.77 -11.61
CA GLU A 17 -10.09 13.24 -11.44
C GLU A 17 -9.16 12.06 -11.09
N HIS A 18 -8.23 11.75 -11.99
CA HIS A 18 -7.24 10.69 -11.83
C HIS A 18 -5.88 11.30 -11.44
N PHE A 19 -5.63 11.44 -10.14
CA PHE A 19 -4.47 12.19 -9.61
C PHE A 19 -3.13 11.65 -10.07
N PHE A 20 -3.01 10.33 -10.14
CA PHE A 20 -1.77 9.65 -10.48
C PHE A 20 -1.80 9.02 -11.88
N HIS A 21 -2.73 9.43 -12.74
CA HIS A 21 -2.81 8.95 -14.12
C HIS A 21 -1.47 9.07 -14.83
N ASP A 22 -0.91 10.27 -14.91
CA ASP A 22 0.35 10.53 -15.62
C ASP A 22 1.59 10.23 -14.79
N TYR A 23 1.42 9.71 -13.57
CA TYR A 23 2.54 9.24 -12.78
C TYR A 23 3.24 8.08 -13.50
N ARG A 24 4.57 8.06 -13.46
CA ARG A 24 5.39 7.04 -14.14
C ARG A 24 6.25 6.33 -13.12
N ILE A 25 5.97 5.05 -12.93
CA ILE A 25 6.70 4.20 -11.99
C ILE A 25 7.75 3.42 -12.76
N GLN A 26 8.99 3.48 -12.28
CA GLN A 26 10.07 2.63 -12.79
C GLN A 26 10.16 1.38 -11.91
N PRO A 27 9.88 0.17 -12.44
CA PRO A 27 9.94 -1.05 -11.65
C PRO A 27 11.36 -1.32 -11.14
N ILE A 28 11.49 -1.53 -9.84
CA ILE A 28 12.76 -1.90 -9.19
C ILE A 28 12.65 -3.35 -8.71
N ALA A 29 13.61 -4.19 -9.11
CA ALA A 29 13.69 -5.56 -8.62
C ALA A 29 14.06 -5.57 -7.14
N GLN A 30 13.19 -6.15 -6.30
CA GLN A 30 13.46 -6.34 -4.89
C GLN A 30 14.69 -7.25 -4.68
N ARG A 31 15.53 -6.90 -3.71
CA ARG A 31 16.61 -7.75 -3.19
C ARG A 31 16.41 -7.99 -1.70
N GLY A 32 16.47 -9.24 -1.26
CA GLY A 32 16.27 -9.60 0.15
C GLY A 32 14.86 -9.28 0.68
N PRO A 33 14.65 -9.15 2.01
CA PRO A 33 13.35 -8.90 2.63
C PRO A 33 12.98 -7.41 2.67
N HIS A 34 13.17 -6.68 1.57
CA HIS A 34 13.04 -5.22 1.52
C HIS A 34 11.86 -4.74 0.66
N CYS A 35 10.73 -5.44 0.71
CA CYS A 35 9.53 -5.11 -0.06
C CYS A 35 9.06 -3.66 0.16
N VAL A 36 8.93 -3.22 1.42
CA VAL A 36 8.49 -1.86 1.76
C VAL A 36 9.45 -0.81 1.22
N SER A 37 10.76 -0.94 1.49
CA SER A 37 11.76 0.00 0.99
C SER A 37 11.80 0.06 -0.53
N THR A 38 11.59 -1.08 -1.21
CA THR A 38 11.53 -1.14 -2.68
C THR A 38 10.29 -0.41 -3.21
N VAL A 39 9.13 -0.57 -2.59
CA VAL A 39 7.91 0.15 -2.97
C VAL A 39 8.06 1.65 -2.73
N LEU A 40 8.55 2.09 -1.58
CA LEU A 40 8.75 3.52 -1.33
C LEU A 40 9.76 4.14 -2.30
N ALA A 41 10.82 3.41 -2.64
CA ALA A 41 11.77 3.83 -3.67
C ALA A 41 11.10 4.03 -5.03
N MET A 42 10.24 3.10 -5.46
CA MET A 42 9.45 3.24 -6.70
C MET A 42 8.50 4.44 -6.66
N LEU A 43 7.85 4.69 -5.52
CA LEU A 43 6.92 5.82 -5.33
C LEU A 43 7.62 7.19 -5.26
N THR A 44 8.92 7.23 -5.00
CA THR A 44 9.65 8.48 -4.78
C THR A 44 10.73 8.74 -5.83
N GLY A 45 10.98 7.78 -6.72
CA GLY A 45 12.09 7.82 -7.68
C GLY A 45 13.46 7.73 -6.99
N LYS A 46 13.54 7.10 -5.82
CA LYS A 46 14.75 6.99 -5.00
C LYS A 46 15.31 5.57 -4.99
N THR A 47 16.41 5.35 -4.27
CA THR A 47 16.94 3.99 -4.08
C THR A 47 16.34 3.34 -2.82
N PRO A 48 16.17 2.01 -2.79
CA PRO A 48 15.65 1.32 -1.60
C PRO A 48 16.45 1.60 -0.33
N GLU A 49 17.77 1.78 -0.44
CA GLU A 49 18.70 2.05 0.65
C GLU A 49 18.39 3.38 1.36
N GLU A 50 17.73 4.33 0.70
CA GLU A 50 17.28 5.56 1.36
C GLU A 50 16.28 5.28 2.48
N PHE A 51 15.52 4.18 2.41
CA PHE A 51 14.47 3.84 3.38
C PHE A 51 14.85 2.70 4.34
N GLN A 52 15.83 1.87 3.97
CA GLN A 52 16.24 0.71 4.76
C GLN A 52 16.77 1.13 6.14
N GLY A 53 16.25 0.50 7.20
CA GLY A 53 16.67 0.77 8.58
C GLY A 53 16.20 2.11 9.17
N LYS A 54 15.45 2.92 8.42
CA LYS A 54 14.99 4.25 8.85
C LYS A 54 13.51 4.33 9.21
N MET A 55 12.76 3.25 8.99
CA MET A 55 11.33 3.18 9.24
C MET A 55 10.94 1.79 9.73
N ASN A 56 9.80 1.69 10.41
CA ASN A 56 9.25 0.41 10.82
C ASN A 56 8.52 -0.24 9.63
N THR A 57 9.10 -1.30 9.07
CA THR A 57 8.55 -2.03 7.91
C THR A 57 7.27 -2.82 8.21
N GLN A 58 6.78 -2.80 9.45
CA GLN A 58 5.50 -3.40 9.85
C GLN A 58 4.43 -2.36 10.22
N ASP A 59 4.75 -1.07 10.11
CA ASP A 59 3.83 0.02 10.47
C ASP A 59 3.57 0.96 9.27
N PRO A 60 2.38 0.87 8.64
CA PRO A 60 1.96 1.76 7.56
C PRO A 60 2.01 3.25 7.90
N PHE A 61 1.86 3.64 9.16
CA PHE A 61 2.01 5.04 9.57
C PHE A 61 3.45 5.51 9.42
N SER A 62 4.43 4.68 9.80
CA SER A 62 5.85 4.94 9.59
C SER A 62 6.19 5.11 8.10
N TRP A 63 5.57 4.32 7.22
CA TRP A 63 5.78 4.45 5.76
C TRP A 63 5.21 5.76 5.24
N SER A 64 4.01 6.13 5.68
CA SER A 64 3.40 7.40 5.30
C SER A 64 4.21 8.59 5.80
N GLN A 65 4.84 8.52 6.97
CA GLN A 65 5.74 9.57 7.46
C GLN A 65 6.98 9.70 6.58
N ALA A 66 7.58 8.58 6.17
CA ALA A 66 8.72 8.59 5.25
C ALA A 66 8.40 9.26 3.90
N LEU A 67 7.15 9.13 3.43
CA LEU A 67 6.67 9.74 2.19
C LEU A 67 6.36 11.24 2.28
N GLN A 68 6.19 11.80 3.48
CA GLN A 68 5.84 13.22 3.64
C GLN A 68 6.88 14.17 3.05
N LEU A 69 8.17 13.80 3.09
CA LEU A 69 9.27 14.58 2.51
C LEU A 69 9.16 14.72 0.98
N TYR A 70 8.32 13.89 0.35
CA TYR A 70 8.10 13.83 -1.09
C TYR A 70 6.71 14.34 -1.47
N GLY A 71 6.00 15.02 -0.55
CA GLY A 71 4.65 15.53 -0.78
C GLY A 71 3.59 14.43 -0.88
N MET A 72 3.89 13.22 -0.42
CA MET A 72 3.00 12.06 -0.49
C MET A 72 2.50 11.65 0.89
N ARG A 73 1.30 11.06 0.94
CA ARG A 73 0.70 10.48 2.15
C ARG A 73 -0.08 9.24 1.78
N LEU A 74 0.03 8.19 2.60
CA LEU A 74 -0.79 6.99 2.43
C LEU A 74 -2.08 7.11 3.23
N SER A 75 -3.18 6.72 2.59
CA SER A 75 -4.44 6.42 3.28
C SER A 75 -4.49 4.93 3.54
N TYR A 76 -4.55 4.54 4.80
CA TYR A 76 -4.54 3.12 5.18
C TYR A 76 -5.96 2.55 5.23
N CYS A 77 -6.20 1.50 4.46
CA CYS A 77 -7.46 0.76 4.45
C CYS A 77 -7.20 -0.71 4.82
N PRO A 78 -7.43 -1.13 6.08
CA PRO A 78 -7.26 -2.51 6.48
C PRO A 78 -8.36 -3.36 5.85
N MET A 79 -8.04 -4.01 4.74
CA MET A 79 -8.96 -4.92 4.07
C MET A 79 -8.38 -6.33 4.02
N ASP A 80 -9.26 -7.31 4.21
CA ASP A 80 -8.96 -8.69 3.89
C ASP A 80 -8.74 -8.81 2.39
N VAL A 81 -7.51 -9.14 1.99
CA VAL A 81 -7.12 -9.28 0.57
C VAL A 81 -7.98 -10.33 -0.17
N ARG A 82 -8.59 -11.30 0.52
CA ARG A 82 -9.57 -12.24 -0.07
C ARG A 82 -10.81 -11.54 -0.62
N LYS A 83 -11.12 -10.36 -0.08
CA LYS A 83 -12.23 -9.53 -0.52
C LYS A 83 -11.84 -8.61 -1.68
N LEU A 84 -10.56 -8.47 -1.99
CA LEU A 84 -10.09 -7.61 -3.08
C LEU A 84 -10.76 -7.96 -4.41
N LYS A 85 -11.04 -9.25 -4.66
CA LYS A 85 -11.75 -9.72 -5.87
C LYS A 85 -13.13 -9.07 -6.07
N PHE A 86 -13.79 -8.62 -4.99
CA PHE A 86 -15.11 -8.00 -5.06
C PHE A 86 -15.06 -6.51 -5.39
N TYR A 87 -13.90 -5.87 -5.24
CA TYR A 87 -13.70 -4.44 -5.47
C TYR A 87 -12.64 -4.15 -6.53
N MET A 88 -12.04 -5.19 -7.13
CA MET A 88 -10.92 -5.05 -8.06
C MET A 88 -11.30 -4.22 -9.28
N LYS A 89 -12.53 -4.41 -9.80
CA LYS A 89 -13.00 -3.65 -10.96
C LYS A 89 -13.14 -2.17 -10.62
N GLU A 90 -13.68 -1.88 -9.45
CA GLU A 90 -13.85 -0.53 -8.92
C GLU A 90 -12.50 0.12 -8.67
N LEU A 91 -11.54 -0.58 -8.04
CA LEU A 91 -10.18 -0.09 -7.80
C LEU A 91 -9.44 0.23 -9.10
N ILE A 92 -9.54 -0.64 -10.12
CA ILE A 92 -8.95 -0.38 -11.44
C ILE A 92 -9.66 0.80 -12.12
N ALA A 93 -10.99 0.90 -12.00
CA ALA A 93 -11.76 1.99 -12.59
C ALA A 93 -11.46 3.36 -11.96
N LEU A 94 -10.95 3.40 -10.73
CA LEU A 94 -10.44 4.64 -10.12
C LEU A 94 -9.19 5.17 -10.85
N ASP A 95 -8.47 4.31 -11.59
CA ASP A 95 -7.25 4.65 -12.35
C ASP A 95 -6.29 5.55 -11.55
N ASP A 96 -5.99 5.07 -10.35
CA ASP A 96 -5.24 5.80 -9.34
C ASP A 96 -4.11 4.93 -8.75
N LEU A 97 -3.32 5.51 -7.85
CA LEU A 97 -2.16 4.86 -7.24
C LEU A 97 -2.52 4.18 -5.92
N PHE A 98 -2.46 2.85 -5.91
CA PHE A 98 -2.71 2.06 -4.72
C PHE A 98 -1.48 1.27 -4.29
N THR A 99 -1.27 1.16 -2.98
CA THR A 99 -0.36 0.17 -2.40
C THR A 99 -1.18 -0.94 -1.78
N LEU A 100 -0.90 -2.17 -2.17
CA LEU A 100 -1.59 -3.35 -1.68
C LEU A 100 -0.63 -4.14 -0.80
N SER A 101 -0.91 -4.17 0.50
CA SER A 101 -0.15 -4.96 1.46
C SER A 101 -0.90 -6.25 1.73
N TYR A 102 -0.26 -7.39 1.49
CA TYR A 102 -0.83 -8.69 1.79
C TYR A 102 0.22 -9.64 2.32
N TYR A 103 -0.25 -10.58 3.12
CA TYR A 103 0.56 -11.64 3.65
C TYR A 103 0.86 -12.68 2.57
N THR A 104 2.13 -13.04 2.43
CA THR A 104 2.61 -14.06 1.49
C THR A 104 3.29 -15.17 2.26
N THR A 105 2.96 -16.38 1.85
CA THR A 105 3.49 -17.64 2.35
C THR A 105 4.29 -18.28 1.23
N LEU A 106 5.30 -19.08 1.58
CA LEU A 106 6.11 -19.84 0.63
C LEU A 106 5.29 -20.91 -0.12
N ASN A 107 4.10 -21.25 0.38
CA ASN A 107 3.18 -22.17 -0.26
C ASN A 107 2.07 -21.42 -0.99
N SER A 108 2.06 -21.45 -2.32
CA SER A 108 1.05 -20.76 -3.13
C SER A 108 -0.39 -21.17 -2.82
N LYS A 109 -0.63 -22.39 -2.31
CA LYS A 109 -1.97 -22.84 -1.91
C LYS A 109 -2.49 -22.19 -0.63
N GLN A 110 -1.60 -21.61 0.17
CA GLN A 110 -1.93 -20.93 1.42
C GLN A 110 -2.08 -19.41 1.23
N ILE A 111 -1.70 -18.87 0.06
CA ILE A 111 -1.93 -17.47 -0.27
C ILE A 111 -3.45 -17.24 -0.25
N LEU A 112 -3.90 -16.29 0.57
CA LEU A 112 -5.31 -15.98 0.78
C LEU A 112 -6.14 -17.11 1.45
N GLY A 113 -5.52 -18.04 2.18
CA GLY A 113 -6.24 -19.06 2.98
C GLY A 113 -6.90 -18.50 4.25
N ASP A 114 -7.37 -19.37 5.15
CA ASP A 114 -7.83 -18.98 6.50
C ASP A 114 -6.69 -19.00 7.53
N PRO A 115 -6.70 -18.10 8.55
CA PRO A 115 -5.73 -18.13 9.64
C PRO A 115 -5.62 -19.49 10.29
N ASP A 116 -4.38 -19.88 10.61
CA ASP A 116 -4.15 -21.06 11.43
C ASP A 116 -4.48 -20.79 12.91
N ASP A 117 -4.48 -21.87 13.69
CA ASP A 117 -4.82 -21.82 15.12
C ASP A 117 -3.86 -20.95 15.96
N ASN A 118 -2.73 -20.51 15.39
CA ASN A 118 -1.76 -19.61 16.04
C ASN A 118 -1.96 -18.13 15.68
N GLY A 119 -3.00 -17.80 14.91
CA GLY A 119 -3.31 -16.41 14.55
C GLY A 119 -2.43 -15.83 13.43
N TRP A 120 -1.87 -16.70 12.59
CA TRP A 120 -1.11 -16.40 11.37
C TRP A 120 0.07 -15.41 11.50
N ILE A 121 1.29 -15.96 11.54
CA ILE A 121 2.56 -15.20 11.44
C ILE A 121 3.23 -15.56 10.11
N THR A 122 2.95 -14.81 9.06
CA THR A 122 3.53 -15.03 7.72
C THR A 122 4.16 -13.73 7.21
N GLY A 123 5.11 -13.84 6.28
CA GLY A 123 5.77 -12.66 5.70
C GLY A 123 4.77 -11.74 5.02
N SER A 124 4.91 -10.43 5.19
CA SER A 124 4.10 -9.45 4.46
C SER A 124 4.84 -9.01 3.20
N HIS A 125 4.07 -8.75 2.15
CA HIS A 125 4.55 -8.12 0.93
C HIS A 125 3.67 -6.94 0.61
N ILE A 126 4.27 -5.96 -0.06
CA ILE A 126 3.59 -4.77 -0.51
C ILE A 126 3.91 -4.64 -2.00
N VAL A 127 2.87 -4.43 -2.78
CA VAL A 127 2.97 -4.16 -4.22
C VAL A 127 2.27 -2.87 -4.55
N ILE A 128 2.59 -2.32 -5.72
CA ILE A 128 1.90 -1.17 -6.28
C ILE A 128 0.90 -1.68 -7.30
N LEU A 129 -0.35 -1.23 -7.19
CA LEU A 129 -1.34 -1.32 -8.25
C LEU A 129 -1.41 0.06 -8.90
N HIS A 130 -0.96 0.12 -10.14
CA HIS A 130 -0.96 1.29 -11.01
C HIS A 130 -1.05 0.79 -12.46
N ARG A 131 -1.59 1.61 -13.37
CA ARG A 131 -1.86 1.25 -14.77
C ARG A 131 -0.61 0.87 -15.57
#